data_AF-A0A6B3H5J4-F1
#
_entry.id   AF-A0A6B3H5J4-F1
#
_cell.length_a   1.000
_cell.length_b   1.000
_cell.length_c   1.000
_cell.angle_alpha   90.00
_cell.angle_beta   90.00
_cell.angle_gamma   90.00
#
_symmetry.space_group_name_H-M   'P 1'
#
loop_
_entity.id
_entity.type
_entity.pdbx_description
1 polymer ?
#
loop_
_entity_poly.entity_id
_entity_poly.type
_entity_poly.pdbx_seq_one_letter_code
_entity_poly.pdbx_strand_id
1 'polypeptide(L)'
;MGAAGAGMDAVAGERRQLINVAYRLLGSLAEAEDAVQEAYARWYALPRSRRDEILSPGGWLTTVTGRICLDVLGSARARRERYVGAWLPDPLPDRAEWGL
;
A
#
# COMPACT_ATOMS: atom_id res chain seq x y z
N MET A 1 21.89 -9.25 23.41
CA MET A 1 20.45 -9.55 23.44
C MET A 1 19.71 -8.20 23.40
N GLY A 2 19.20 -7.77 22.23
CA GLY A 2 18.58 -6.42 22.12
C GLY A 2 18.28 -5.82 20.74
N ALA A 3 18.62 -6.45 19.61
CA ALA A 3 18.43 -5.83 18.28
C ALA A 3 17.15 -6.25 17.53
N ALA A 4 16.40 -7.25 18.01
CA ALA A 4 15.23 -7.77 17.30
C ALA A 4 13.97 -6.89 17.42
N GLY A 5 13.92 -5.97 18.41
CA GLY A 5 12.79 -5.05 18.61
C GLY A 5 12.83 -3.82 17.69
N ALA A 6 14.02 -3.25 17.46
CA ALA A 6 14.18 -2.01 16.69
C ALA A 6 13.73 -2.14 15.21
N GLY A 7 13.90 -3.32 14.60
CA GLY A 7 13.44 -3.58 13.23
C GLY A 7 11.92 -3.66 13.11
N MET A 8 11.21 -4.15 14.14
CA MET A 8 9.75 -4.22 14.15
C MET A 8 9.11 -2.87 14.45
N ASP A 9 9.71 -2.09 15.36
CA ASP A 9 9.25 -0.74 15.69
C ASP A 9 9.53 0.26 14.55
N ALA A 10 10.67 0.12 13.85
CA ALA A 10 10.94 0.88 12.63
C ALA A 10 9.91 0.56 11.53
N VAL A 11 9.59 -0.72 11.35
CA VAL A 11 8.54 -1.16 10.43
C VAL A 11 7.17 -0.59 10.81
N ALA A 12 6.78 -0.63 12.08
CA ALA A 12 5.48 -0.09 12.52
C ALA A 12 5.41 1.46 12.37
N GLY A 13 6.53 2.16 12.56
CA GLY A 13 6.63 3.61 12.44
C GLY A 13 6.45 4.16 11.02
N GLU A 14 6.79 3.38 9.99
CA GLU A 14 6.77 3.82 8.59
C GLU A 14 5.41 3.71 7.90
N ARG A 15 4.40 3.11 8.54
CA ARG A 15 3.08 2.87 7.91
C ARG A 15 2.46 4.14 7.33
N ARG A 16 2.48 5.25 8.08
CA ARG A 16 1.95 6.55 7.61
C ARG A 16 2.72 7.09 6.41
N GLN A 17 4.03 6.91 6.38
CA GLN A 17 4.87 7.37 5.29
C GLN A 17 4.60 6.53 4.02
N LEU A 18 4.49 5.21 4.16
CA LEU A 18 4.14 4.32 3.06
C LEU A 18 2.75 4.63 2.50
N ILE A 19 1.76 4.92 3.35
CA ILE A 19 0.41 5.32 2.90
C ILE A 19 0.49 6.65 2.14
N ASN A 20 1.22 7.64 2.63
CA ASN A 20 1.39 8.91 1.92
C ASN A 20 2.04 8.74 0.53
N VAL A 21 3.04 7.84 0.43
CA VAL A 21 3.68 7.52 -0.85
C VAL A 21 2.71 6.80 -1.79
N ALA A 22 2.04 5.76 -1.31
CA ALA A 22 1.06 5.01 -2.08
C ALA A 22 -0.12 5.89 -2.52
N TYR A 23 -0.58 6.79 -1.66
CA TYR A 23 -1.64 7.76 -1.97
C TYR A 23 -1.24 8.71 -3.09
N ARG A 24 0.00 9.20 -3.10
CA ARG A 24 0.54 10.03 -4.19
C ARG A 24 0.62 9.27 -5.53
N LEU A 25 0.78 7.95 -5.50
CA LEU A 25 0.86 7.11 -6.69
C LEU A 25 -0.52 6.70 -7.23
N LEU A 26 -1.45 6.33 -6.34
CA LEU A 26 -2.75 5.77 -6.68
C LEU A 26 -3.86 6.83 -6.76
N GLY A 27 -3.73 7.93 -6.02
CA GLY A 27 -4.76 8.98 -5.92
C GLY A 27 -5.99 8.59 -5.08
N SER A 28 -6.03 7.36 -4.56
CA SER A 28 -7.09 6.84 -3.69
C SER A 28 -6.52 6.47 -2.33
N LEU A 29 -7.14 6.96 -1.25
CA LEU A 29 -6.73 6.61 0.11
C LEU A 29 -6.98 5.13 0.39
N ALA A 30 -8.13 4.61 -0.03
CA ALA A 30 -8.49 3.21 0.17
C ALA A 30 -7.49 2.27 -0.52
N GLU A 31 -7.16 2.53 -1.79
CA GLU A 31 -6.18 1.69 -2.51
C GLU A 31 -4.77 1.83 -1.92
N ALA A 32 -4.41 3.00 -1.40
CA ALA A 32 -3.14 3.22 -0.72
C ALA A 32 -3.04 2.43 0.59
N GLU A 33 -4.11 2.44 1.40
CA GLU A 33 -4.18 1.65 2.62
C GLU A 33 -4.13 0.15 2.33
N ASP A 34 -4.89 -0.32 1.35
CA ASP A 34 -4.87 -1.73 0.92
C ASP A 34 -3.49 -2.16 0.44
N ALA A 35 -2.83 -1.34 -0.38
CA ALA A 35 -1.48 -1.64 -0.87
C ALA A 35 -0.46 -1.77 0.25
N VAL A 36 -0.54 -0.90 1.26
CA VAL A 36 0.32 -0.97 2.45
C VAL A 36 -0.03 -2.19 3.29
N GLN A 37 -1.32 -2.45 3.55
CA GLN A 37 -1.73 -3.63 4.32
C GLN A 37 -1.26 -4.93 3.69
N GLU A 38 -1.38 -5.06 2.37
CA GLU A 38 -0.87 -6.20 1.60
C GLU A 38 0.65 -6.33 1.74
N ALA A 39 1.41 -5.23 1.70
CA ALA A 39 2.86 -5.25 1.92
C ALA A 39 3.23 -5.79 3.32
N TYR A 40 2.53 -5.34 4.37
CA TYR A 40 2.74 -5.85 5.73
C TYR A 40 2.31 -7.32 5.85
N ALA A 41 1.19 -7.72 5.24
CA ALA A 41 0.75 -9.11 5.23
C ALA A 41 1.82 -10.02 4.60
N ARG A 42 2.41 -9.61 3.48
CA ARG A 42 3.54 -10.31 2.83
C ARG A 42 4.78 -10.37 3.73
N TRP A 43 5.07 -9.30 4.47
CA TRP A 43 6.17 -9.30 5.45
C TRP A 43 5.96 -10.33 6.55
N TYR A 44 4.76 -10.38 7.15
CA TYR A 44 4.45 -11.32 8.22
C TYR A 44 4.38 -12.77 7.73
N ALA A 45 3.97 -12.98 6.48
CA ALA A 45 3.95 -14.29 5.82
C ALA A 45 5.35 -14.82 5.48
N LEU A 46 6.41 -13.98 5.48
CA LEU A 46 7.76 -14.46 5.19
C LEU A 46 8.27 -15.42 6.29
N PRO A 47 8.89 -16.56 5.90
CA PRO A 47 9.62 -17.41 6.82
C PRO A 47 10.69 -16.61 7.58
N ARG A 48 10.96 -16.98 8.83
CA ARG A 48 11.98 -16.28 9.66
C ARG A 48 13.35 -16.23 8.99
N SER A 49 13.78 -17.33 8.36
CA SER A 49 15.04 -17.39 7.60
C SER A 49 15.14 -16.30 6.53
N ARG A 50 14.08 -16.12 5.72
CA ARG A 50 14.04 -15.05 4.71
C ARG A 50 13.95 -13.65 5.32
N ARG A 51 13.30 -13.48 6.49
CA ARG A 51 13.28 -12.19 7.19
C ARG A 51 14.66 -11.82 7.73
N ASP A 52 15.42 -12.79 8.21
CA ASP A 52 16.79 -12.57 8.71
C ASP A 52 17.77 -12.23 7.59
N GLU A 53 17.52 -12.68 6.35
CA GLU A 53 18.27 -12.25 5.15
C GLU A 53 17.98 -10.78 4.76
N ILE A 54 16.87 -10.20 5.23
CA ILE A 54 16.48 -8.82 4.88
C ILE A 54 17.17 -7.85 5.84
N LEU A 55 18.25 -7.24 5.34
CA LEU A 55 19.08 -6.27 6.06
C LEU A 55 18.31 -4.98 6.46
N SER A 56 17.29 -4.60 5.68
CA SER A 56 16.47 -3.41 5.94
C SER A 56 14.98 -3.69 5.70
N PRO A 57 14.21 -3.93 6.78
CA PRO A 57 12.77 -4.13 6.70
C PRO A 57 12.00 -2.96 6.06
N GLY A 58 12.36 -1.70 6.38
CA GLY A 58 11.72 -0.51 5.81
C GLY A 58 11.96 -0.36 4.30
N GLY A 59 13.19 -0.66 3.85
CA GLY A 59 13.52 -0.69 2.42
C GLY A 59 12.77 -1.78 1.65
N TRP A 60 12.60 -2.95 2.27
CA TRP A 60 11.80 -4.03 1.70
C TRP A 60 10.32 -3.63 1.57
N LEU A 61 9.73 -3.07 2.63
CA LEU A 61 8.33 -2.62 2.61
C LEU A 61 8.07 -1.53 1.59
N THR A 62 8.98 -0.56 1.46
CA THR A 62 8.90 0.48 0.45
C THR A 62 8.88 -0.12 -0.96
N THR A 63 9.77 -1.09 -1.21
CA THR A 63 9.86 -1.78 -2.51
C THR A 63 8.59 -2.57 -2.82
N VAL A 64 8.08 -3.32 -1.85
CA VAL A 64 6.87 -4.13 -2.03
C VAL A 64 5.63 -3.27 -2.19
N THR A 65 5.47 -2.23 -1.38
CA THR A 65 4.38 -1.25 -1.52
C THR A 65 4.39 -0.60 -2.90
N GLY A 66 5.56 -0.18 -3.39
CA GLY A 66 5.70 0.39 -4.72
C GLY A 66 5.30 -0.58 -5.84
N ARG A 67 5.71 -1.86 -5.74
CA ARG A 67 5.28 -2.91 -6.69
C ARG A 67 3.76 -3.09 -6.70
N ILE A 68 3.14 -3.17 -5.53
CA ILE A 68 1.69 -3.31 -5.42
C ILE A 68 0.99 -2.10 -6.05
N CYS A 69 1.48 -0.88 -5.83
CA CYS A 69 0.92 0.31 -6.46
C CYS A 69 1.00 0.25 -8.00
N LEU A 70 2.13 -0.21 -8.55
CA LEU A 70 2.29 -0.37 -9.99
C LEU A 70 1.35 -1.46 -10.55
N ASP A 71 1.16 -2.56 -9.83
CA ASP A 71 0.23 -3.63 -10.20
C ASP A 71 -1.22 -3.13 -10.22
N VAL A 72 -1.62 -2.30 -9.24
CA VAL A 72 -2.94 -1.67 -9.17
C VAL A 72 -3.15 -0.73 -10.36
N LEU A 73 -2.19 0.15 -10.66
CA LEU A 73 -2.26 1.05 -11.82
C LEU A 73 -2.31 0.28 -13.15
N GLY A 74 -1.52 -0.80 -13.26
CA GLY A 74 -1.52 -1.69 -14.40
C GLY A 74 -2.85 -2.42 -14.59
N SER A 75 -3.44 -2.91 -13.49
CA SER A 75 -4.76 -3.56 -13.49
C SER A 75 -5.89 -2.59 -13.86
N ALA A 76 -5.86 -1.37 -13.32
CA ALA A 76 -6.80 -0.30 -13.67
C ALA A 76 -6.73 0.04 -15.16
N ARG A 77 -5.51 0.13 -15.72
CA ARG A 77 -5.28 0.33 -17.16
C ARG A 77 -5.78 -0.85 -17.99
N ALA A 78 -5.45 -2.07 -17.61
CA ALA A 78 -5.90 -3.29 -18.29
C ALA A 78 -7.43 -3.48 -18.23
N ARG A 79 -8.09 -2.94 -17.20
CA ARG A 79 -9.56 -2.92 -17.09
C ARG A 79 -10.18 -1.87 -18.01
N ARG A 80 -9.55 -0.72 -18.18
CA ARG A 80 -9.93 0.31 -19.19
C ARG A 80 -9.77 -0.18 -20.62
N GLU A 81 -8.70 -0.91 -20.92
CA GLU A 81 -8.46 -1.45 -22.27
C GLU A 81 -9.42 -2.60 -22.64
N ARG A 82 -10.02 -3.27 -21.63
CA ARG A 82 -11.05 -4.29 -21.83
C ARG A 82 -12.48 -3.75 -21.83
N TYR A 83 -12.69 -2.45 -21.57
CA TYR A 83 -14.02 -1.82 -21.54
C TYR A 83 -14.28 -1.00 -22.81
N VAL A 84 -14.99 -1.59 -23.77
CA VAL A 84 -15.75 -0.85 -24.80
C VAL A 84 -17.04 -0.30 -24.16
N GLY A 85 -16.92 0.81 -23.42
CA GLY A 85 -18.09 1.47 -22.81
C GLY A 85 -17.69 2.68 -21.98
N ALA A 86 -18.46 3.77 -22.09
CA ALA A 86 -18.18 5.07 -21.49
C ALA A 86 -17.95 4.98 -19.97
N TRP A 87 -16.71 5.25 -19.55
CA TRP A 87 -16.32 5.31 -18.15
C TRP A 87 -16.94 6.56 -17.50
N LEU A 88 -17.87 6.35 -16.56
CA LEU A 88 -18.31 7.38 -15.62
C LEU A 88 -17.58 7.15 -14.29
N PRO A 89 -16.70 8.06 -13.83
CA PRO A 89 -16.11 7.95 -12.50
C PRO A 89 -17.20 8.11 -11.44
N ASP A 90 -17.13 7.25 -10.41
CA ASP A 90 -18.05 7.25 -9.27
C ASP A 90 -18.14 8.65 -8.64
N PRO A 91 -19.34 9.22 -8.45
CA PRO A 91 -19.50 10.54 -7.84
C PRO A 91 -19.04 10.47 -6.38
N LEU A 92 -18.13 11.40 -6.04
CA LEU A 92 -17.68 11.60 -4.66
C LEU A 92 -18.91 11.80 -3.75
N PRO A 93 -18.97 11.14 -2.57
CA PRO A 93 -20.02 11.41 -1.62
C PRO A 93 -19.97 12.89 -1.26
N ASP A 94 -21.13 13.53 -1.39
CA ASP A 94 -21.35 14.95 -1.13
C ASP A 94 -20.86 15.31 0.28
N ARG A 95 -20.16 16.44 0.39
CA ARG A 95 -19.70 17.01 1.66
C ARG A 95 -20.85 17.79 2.32
N ALA A 96 -22.05 17.25 2.36
CA ALA A 96 -23.20 17.97 2.89
C ALA A 96 -24.25 17.07 3.54
N GLU A 97 -23.93 16.55 4.73
CA GLU A 97 -24.92 16.38 5.81
C GLU A 97 -24.25 16.00 7.14
N TRP A 98 -23.42 16.91 7.66
CA TRP A 98 -23.18 17.03 9.11
C TRP A 98 -23.58 18.43 9.53
N GLY A 99 -24.88 18.71 9.45
CA GLY A 99 -25.45 20.02 9.76
C GLY A 99 -26.86 19.88 10.30
N LEU A 100 -26.94 19.87 11.64
CA LEU A 100 -28.08 20.05 12.54
C LEU A 100 -28.91 18.80 12.90
#